data_AF-A0AB35YGK0-F1
#
_entry.id   AF-A0AB35YGK0-F1
#
_cell.length_a   1.000
_cell.length_b   1.000
_cell.length_c   1.000
_cell.angle_alpha   90.00
_cell.angle_beta   90.00
_cell.angle_gamma   90.00
#
_symmetry.space_group_name_H-M   'P 1'
#
loop_
_entity.id
_entity.type
_entity.pdbx_description
1 polymer ?
#
loop_
_entity_poly.entity_id
_entity_poly.type
_entity_poly.pdbx_seq_one_letter_code
_entity_poly.pdbx_strand_id
1 'polypeptide(L)'
;MCLYGVYRWVNIINKNQNKNVVAVDACIAEEVQILNERGIKTIGCCCGHGRAGQIVEYQNGFGIWKEREYPPHVLIVQESINLARQLGYNPYPYFSADGKDNGVSIMPLKSGCLTELDCKKWHQSNSVEYKRDLGIIK
;
A
#
# COMPACT_ATOMS: atom_id res chain seq x y z
N MET A 1 0.61 14.25 -1.15
CA MET A 1 0.62 13.07 -0.27
C MET A 1 -0.80 12.80 0.24
N CYS A 2 -1.32 11.56 0.27
CA CYS A 2 -2.19 11.22 1.41
C CYS A 2 -1.27 11.54 2.57
N LEU A 3 -1.54 12.66 3.20
CA LEU A 3 -0.60 13.21 4.15
C LEU A 3 -0.43 12.15 5.24
N TYR A 4 0.80 11.88 5.66
CA TYR A 4 1.07 10.86 6.69
C TYR A 4 0.06 11.04 7.84
N GLY A 5 -0.52 9.93 8.31
CA GLY A 5 -1.49 9.98 9.39
C GLY A 5 -2.96 10.16 8.95
N VAL A 6 -3.34 9.84 7.72
CA VAL A 6 -4.74 9.87 7.25
C VAL A 6 -5.17 8.47 6.82
N TYR A 7 -6.07 7.86 7.58
CA TYR A 7 -6.36 6.42 7.50
C TYR A 7 -7.85 6.10 7.39
N ARG A 8 -8.18 4.91 6.90
CA ARG A 8 -9.50 4.29 7.01
C ARG A 8 -9.38 2.88 7.56
N TRP A 9 -10.43 2.40 8.22
CA TRP A 9 -10.50 1.01 8.66
C TRP A 9 -10.77 0.08 7.49
N VAL A 10 -10.01 -1.00 7.40
CA VAL A 10 -10.17 -2.07 6.41
C VAL A 10 -10.28 -3.40 7.13
N ASN A 11 -11.24 -4.22 6.71
CA ASN A 11 -11.40 -5.59 7.19
C ASN A 11 -10.41 -6.51 6.48
N ILE A 12 -9.68 -7.31 7.24
CA ILE A 12 -8.70 -8.26 6.73
C ILE A 12 -9.22 -9.68 6.88
N ILE A 13 -9.07 -10.46 5.81
CA ILE A 13 -9.53 -11.87 5.76
C ILE A 13 -8.41 -12.88 6.04
N ASN A 14 -7.17 -12.41 6.21
CA ASN A 14 -6.02 -13.26 6.49
C ASN A 14 -6.04 -13.75 7.94
N LYS A 15 -6.46 -15.00 8.14
CA LYS A 15 -6.56 -15.65 9.46
C LYS A 15 -5.23 -15.80 10.21
N ASN A 16 -4.10 -15.64 9.52
CA ASN A 16 -2.78 -15.71 10.13
C ASN A 16 -2.33 -14.37 10.74
N GLN A 17 -3.20 -13.35 10.74
CA GLN A 17 -2.95 -12.07 11.40
C GLN A 17 -3.75 -11.95 12.71
N ASN A 18 -3.18 -11.25 13.68
CA ASN A 18 -3.78 -11.05 15.01
C ASN A 18 -4.98 -10.10 15.01
N LYS A 19 -5.17 -9.30 13.94
CA LYS A 19 -6.21 -8.28 13.83
C LYS A 19 -7.02 -8.51 12.58
N ASN A 20 -8.34 -8.45 12.72
CA ASN A 20 -9.27 -8.57 11.59
C ASN A 20 -9.67 -7.22 11.01
N VAL A 21 -9.26 -6.12 11.65
CA VAL A 21 -9.50 -4.74 11.21
C VAL A 21 -8.21 -3.95 11.44
N VAL A 22 -7.74 -3.25 10.41
CA VAL A 22 -6.49 -2.48 10.45
C VAL A 22 -6.66 -1.12 9.80
N ALA A 23 -5.84 -0.15 10.24
CA ALA A 23 -5.79 1.16 9.64
C ALA A 23 -4.94 1.11 8.36
N VAL A 24 -5.51 1.58 7.25
CA VAL A 24 -4.85 1.64 5.94
C VAL A 24 -4.86 3.09 5.45
N ASP A 25 -3.83 3.50 4.72
CA ASP A 25 -3.80 4.81 4.06
C ASP A 25 -5.10 5.06 3.29
N ALA A 26 -5.79 6.15 3.61
CA ALA A 26 -7.17 6.35 3.17
C ALA A 26 -7.32 6.36 1.64
N CYS A 27 -6.28 6.76 0.90
CA CYS A 27 -6.29 6.82 -0.56
C CYS A 27 -6.18 5.46 -1.28
N ILE A 28 -5.84 4.39 -0.57
CA ILE A 28 -5.83 3.01 -1.09
C ILE A 28 -6.78 2.08 -0.35
N ALA A 29 -7.35 2.53 0.78
CA ALA A 29 -8.15 1.69 1.67
C ALA A 29 -9.36 1.03 0.98
N GLU A 30 -10.04 1.74 0.09
CA GLU A 30 -11.20 1.20 -0.65
C GLU A 30 -10.78 0.05 -1.58
N GLU A 31 -9.69 0.20 -2.32
CA GLU A 31 -9.19 -0.87 -3.20
C GLU A 31 -8.74 -2.08 -2.36
N VAL A 32 -8.03 -1.86 -1.25
CA VAL A 32 -7.61 -2.94 -0.34
C VAL A 32 -8.82 -3.68 0.25
N GLN A 33 -9.87 -2.95 0.65
CA GLN A 33 -11.13 -3.54 1.11
C GLN A 33 -11.77 -4.41 0.02
N ILE A 34 -11.88 -3.91 -1.22
CA ILE A 34 -12.42 -4.66 -2.37
C ILE A 34 -11.59 -5.92 -2.66
N LEU A 35 -10.26 -5.84 -2.57
CA LEU A 35 -9.38 -7.00 -2.76
C LEU A 35 -9.67 -8.08 -1.71
N ASN A 36 -9.77 -7.70 -0.43
CA ASN A 36 -10.11 -8.62 0.66
C ASN A 36 -11.51 -9.23 0.46
N GLU A 37 -12.51 -8.44 0.08
CA GLU A 37 -13.88 -8.92 -0.21
C GLU A 37 -13.92 -9.92 -1.37
N ARG A 38 -13.02 -9.78 -2.35
CA ARG A 38 -12.88 -10.71 -3.47
C ARG A 38 -12.10 -11.96 -3.13
N GLY A 39 -11.57 -12.09 -1.91
CA GLY A 39 -10.83 -13.27 -1.45
C GLY A 39 -9.31 -13.15 -1.54
N ILE A 40 -8.76 -11.99 -1.90
CA ILE A 40 -7.30 -11.76 -1.87
C ILE A 40 -6.87 -11.49 -0.43
N LYS A 41 -5.99 -12.33 0.10
CA LYS A 41 -5.43 -12.20 1.45
C LYS A 41 -4.26 -11.22 1.43
N THR A 42 -4.54 -9.98 1.84
CA THR A 42 -3.55 -8.91 1.99
C THR A 42 -2.75 -9.04 3.30
N ILE A 43 -1.50 -8.57 3.30
CA ILE A 43 -0.57 -8.66 4.45
C ILE A 43 -0.14 -7.28 4.93
N GLY A 44 0.15 -6.38 4.00
CA GLY A 44 0.57 -5.00 4.26
C GLY A 44 0.43 -4.18 2.98
N CYS A 45 0.34 -2.86 3.09
CA CYS A 45 0.22 -1.98 1.93
C CYS A 45 0.83 -0.63 2.24
N CYS A 46 1.16 0.12 1.19
CA CYS A 46 1.68 1.47 1.28
C CYS A 46 1.22 2.26 0.06
N CYS A 47 0.75 3.49 0.26
CA CYS A 47 0.35 4.35 -0.86
C CYS A 47 1.52 5.11 -1.52
N GLY A 48 2.74 5.00 -0.99
CA GLY A 48 3.92 5.76 -1.45
C GLY A 48 3.81 7.28 -1.24
N HIS A 49 2.72 7.75 -0.62
CA HIS A 49 2.41 9.13 -0.29
C HIS A 49 2.68 10.13 -1.44
N GLY A 50 2.45 9.76 -2.71
CA GLY A 50 2.69 10.70 -3.81
C GLY A 50 4.18 10.98 -4.10
N ARG A 51 5.05 10.05 -3.73
CA ARG A 51 6.50 10.11 -3.99
C ARG A 51 6.96 9.07 -5.00
N ALA A 52 6.05 8.38 -5.68
CA ALA A 52 6.38 7.29 -6.59
C ALA A 52 7.45 7.71 -7.61
N GLY A 53 8.52 6.91 -7.71
CA GLY A 53 9.62 7.14 -8.64
C GLY A 53 10.65 8.20 -8.22
N GLN A 54 10.40 8.96 -7.13
CA GLN A 54 11.39 9.90 -6.58
C GLN A 54 12.59 9.13 -6.04
N ILE A 55 13.78 9.71 -6.20
CA ILE A 55 14.99 9.16 -5.61
C ILE A 55 14.99 9.50 -4.12
N VAL A 56 15.15 8.48 -3.28
CA VAL A 56 15.39 8.63 -1.86
C VAL A 56 16.78 8.13 -1.52
N GLU A 57 17.46 8.90 -0.68
CA GLU A 57 18.79 8.57 -0.19
C GLU A 57 18.67 8.16 1.28
N TYR A 58 19.29 7.04 1.64
CA TYR A 58 19.36 6.58 3.02
C TYR A 58 20.77 6.11 3.36
N GLN A 59 21.14 6.25 4.63
CA GLN A 59 22.45 5.86 5.12
C GLN A 59 22.32 4.69 6.09
N ASN A 60 23.11 3.64 5.86
CA ASN A 60 23.26 2.52 6.79
C ASN A 60 24.75 2.33 7.15
N GLY A 61 25.06 1.29 7.93
CA GLY A 61 26.43 0.98 8.36
C GLY A 61 27.43 0.70 7.22
N PHE A 62 26.94 0.56 5.98
CA PHE A 62 27.74 0.26 4.79
C PHE A 62 27.83 1.43 3.79
N GLY A 63 27.16 2.56 4.05
CA GLY A 63 27.26 3.75 3.20
C GLY A 63 25.93 4.42 2.88
N ILE A 64 25.95 5.28 1.86
CA ILE A 64 24.79 6.00 1.33
C ILE A 64 24.25 5.22 0.13
N TRP A 65 22.97 4.89 0.19
CA TRP A 65 22.24 4.18 -0.84
C TRP A 65 21.21 5.10 -1.48
N LYS A 66 20.91 4.86 -2.76
CA LYS A 66 19.85 5.54 -3.48
C LYS A 66 18.88 4.52 -4.04
N GLU A 67 17.61 4.72 -3.79
CA GLU A 67 16.54 3.90 -4.36
C GLU A 67 15.42 4.79 -4.90
N ARG A 68 14.51 4.20 -5.67
CA ARG A 68 13.30 4.88 -6.12
C ARG A 68 12.14 4.43 -5.24
N GLU A 69 11.37 5.40 -4.76
CA GLU A 69 10.15 5.16 -4.02
C GLU A 69 9.16 4.33 -4.84
N TYR A 70 8.60 3.31 -4.22
CA TYR A 70 7.67 2.40 -4.89
C TYR A 70 6.30 3.08 -5.11
N PRO A 71 5.60 2.83 -6.23
CA PRO A 71 4.21 3.24 -6.36
C PRO A 71 3.31 2.60 -5.28
N PRO A 72 2.05 3.05 -5.15
CA PRO A 72 1.05 2.39 -4.33
C PRO A 72 1.05 0.87 -4.56
N HIS A 73 1.16 0.11 -3.48
CA HIS A 73 1.28 -1.35 -3.55
C HIS A 73 0.69 -2.03 -2.33
N VAL A 74 0.45 -3.33 -2.49
CA VAL A 74 0.01 -4.25 -1.45
C VAL A 74 0.85 -5.53 -1.51
N LEU A 75 1.14 -6.10 -0.35
CA LEU A 75 1.71 -7.43 -0.18
C LEU A 75 0.58 -8.44 -0.05
N ILE A 76 0.67 -9.53 -0.82
CA ILE A 76 -0.31 -10.62 -0.83
C ILE A 76 0.40 -11.95 -0.60
N VAL A 77 -0.31 -12.91 0.00
CA VAL A 77 0.19 -14.29 0.12
C VAL A 77 0.18 -15.00 -1.24
N GLN A 78 1.07 -15.99 -1.40
CA GLN A 78 1.25 -16.76 -2.64
C GLN A 78 -0.07 -17.32 -3.21
N GLU A 79 -0.95 -17.85 -2.36
CA GLU A 79 -2.25 -18.42 -2.78
C GLU A 79 -3.21 -17.41 -3.41
N SER A 80 -3.01 -16.10 -3.20
CA SER A 80 -3.85 -15.05 -3.79
C SER A 80 -3.40 -14.61 -5.18
N ILE A 81 -2.25 -15.08 -5.67
CA ILE A 81 -1.65 -14.62 -6.94
C ILE A 81 -2.55 -14.91 -8.15
N ASN A 82 -3.12 -16.12 -8.24
CA ASN A 82 -3.95 -16.49 -9.39
C ASN A 82 -5.22 -15.64 -9.46
N LEU A 83 -5.86 -15.42 -8.32
CA LEU A 83 -7.03 -14.55 -8.21
C LEU A 83 -6.67 -13.09 -8.54
N ALA A 84 -5.55 -12.57 -8.03
CA ALA A 84 -5.06 -11.24 -8.37
C ALA A 84 -4.88 -11.06 -9.90
N ARG A 85 -4.29 -12.05 -10.58
CA ARG A 85 -4.15 -12.04 -12.03
C ARG A 85 -5.50 -12.06 -12.76
N GLN A 86 -6.46 -12.85 -12.28
CA GLN A 86 -7.83 -12.87 -12.83
C GLN A 86 -8.53 -11.51 -12.69
N LEU A 87 -8.23 -10.74 -11.63
CA LEU A 87 -8.72 -9.38 -11.43
C LEU A 87 -7.91 -8.31 -12.20
N GLY A 88 -6.98 -8.73 -13.05
CA GLY A 88 -6.16 -7.85 -13.89
C GLY A 88 -5.06 -7.11 -13.13
N TYR A 89 -4.50 -7.70 -12.08
CA TYR A 89 -3.29 -7.22 -11.43
C TYR A 89 -2.07 -8.05 -11.86
N ASN A 90 -0.88 -7.48 -11.68
CA ASN A 90 0.39 -8.14 -11.99
C ASN A 90 1.28 -8.26 -10.75
N PRO A 91 1.01 -9.20 -9.84
CA PRO A 91 1.87 -9.47 -8.69
C PRO A 91 3.19 -10.13 -9.13
N TYR A 92 4.27 -9.79 -8.46
CA TYR A 92 5.59 -10.40 -8.65
C TYR A 92 6.26 -10.67 -7.29
N PRO A 93 7.25 -11.58 -7.24
CA PRO A 93 7.86 -12.01 -5.97
C PRO A 93 8.45 -10.85 -5.16
N TYR A 94 8.23 -10.88 -3.85
CA TYR A 94 8.82 -9.94 -2.91
C TYR A 94 9.86 -10.66 -2.05
N PHE A 95 11.12 -10.24 -2.16
CA PHE A 95 12.21 -10.76 -1.35
C PHE A 95 12.48 -9.81 -0.18
N SER A 96 12.67 -10.35 1.02
CA SER A 96 13.11 -9.56 2.16
C SER A 96 14.55 -9.05 1.96
N ALA A 97 14.98 -8.11 2.80
CA ALA A 97 16.33 -7.53 2.72
C ALA A 97 17.46 -8.57 2.86
N ASP A 98 17.18 -9.74 3.45
CA ASP A 98 18.10 -10.88 3.54
C ASP A 98 18.06 -11.80 2.29
N GLY A 99 17.30 -11.42 1.26
CA GLY A 99 17.14 -12.15 0.00
C GLY A 99 16.18 -13.33 0.06
N LYS A 100 15.50 -13.58 1.19
CA LYS A 100 14.59 -14.73 1.33
C LYS A 100 13.23 -14.47 0.71
N ASP A 101 12.69 -15.52 0.09
CA ASP A 101 11.29 -15.60 -0.29
C ASP A 101 10.48 -16.12 0.90
N ASN A 102 9.53 -15.30 1.37
CA ASN A 102 8.65 -15.64 2.48
C ASN A 102 7.24 -16.04 2.00
N GLY A 103 7.07 -16.40 0.73
CA GLY A 103 5.77 -16.73 0.13
C GLY A 103 4.87 -15.50 -0.01
N VAL A 104 5.49 -14.34 -0.21
CA VAL A 104 4.81 -13.04 -0.35
C VAL A 104 5.12 -12.47 -1.72
N SER A 105 4.11 -11.95 -2.38
CA SER A 105 4.25 -11.17 -3.60
C SER A 105 3.84 -9.74 -3.36
N ILE A 106 4.55 -8.82 -3.99
CA ILE A 106 4.17 -7.41 -4.05
C ILE A 106 3.33 -7.19 -5.30
N MET A 107 2.29 -6.38 -5.16
CA MET A 107 1.32 -6.12 -6.20
C MET A 107 1.07 -4.61 -6.27
N PRO A 108 1.40 -3.94 -7.40
CA PRO A 108 1.03 -2.56 -7.60
C PRO A 108 -0.50 -2.40 -7.57
N LEU A 109 -0.94 -1.37 -6.86
CA LEU A 109 -2.35 -0.99 -6.77
C LEU A 109 -2.73 -0.08 -7.94
N LYS A 110 -4.02 -0.07 -8.29
CA LYS A 110 -4.59 0.81 -9.34
C LYS A 110 -5.01 2.16 -8.77
N SER A 111 -5.26 2.24 -7.47
CA SER A 111 -5.55 3.46 -6.70
C SER A 111 -4.31 3.95 -5.94
N GLY A 112 -4.52 4.97 -5.10
CA GLY A 112 -3.45 5.67 -4.39
C GLY A 112 -2.89 6.82 -5.21
N CYS A 113 -1.88 7.47 -4.66
CA CYS A 113 -1.38 8.71 -5.22
C CYS A 113 0.08 8.56 -5.63
N LEU A 114 0.38 8.95 -6.88
CA LEU A 114 1.73 8.85 -7.44
C LEU A 114 2.55 10.11 -7.18
N THR A 115 1.89 11.26 -7.23
CA THR A 115 2.50 12.58 -7.03
C THR A 115 1.85 13.35 -5.88
N GLU A 116 2.48 14.43 -5.43
CA GLU A 116 1.88 15.34 -4.45
C GLU A 116 0.53 15.91 -4.92
N LEU A 117 0.45 16.24 -6.22
CA LEU A 117 -0.75 16.79 -6.85
C LEU A 117 -1.91 15.80 -6.82
N ASP A 118 -1.65 14.51 -7.10
CA ASP A 118 -2.69 13.46 -7.05
C ASP A 118 -3.33 13.40 -5.67
N CYS A 119 -2.55 13.65 -4.63
CA CYS A 119 -3.11 13.63 -3.29
C CYS A 119 -3.89 14.88 -2.93
N LYS A 120 -3.44 16.06 -3.38
CA LYS A 120 -4.24 17.29 -3.23
C LYS A 120 -5.61 17.08 -3.86
N LYS A 121 -5.63 16.51 -5.07
CA LYS A 121 -6.85 16.13 -5.78
C LYS A 121 -7.68 15.10 -4.99
N TRP A 122 -7.04 14.05 -4.45
CA TRP A 122 -7.75 13.05 -3.65
C TRP A 122 -8.39 13.65 -2.37
N HIS A 123 -7.68 14.51 -1.65
CA HIS A 123 -8.21 15.21 -0.48
C HIS A 123 -9.42 16.09 -0.85
N GLN A 124 -9.29 16.85 -1.94
CA GLN A 124 -10.38 17.67 -2.48
C GLN A 124 -11.60 16.82 -2.90
N SER A 125 -11.39 15.73 -3.64
CA SER A 125 -12.49 14.89 -4.13
C SER A 125 -13.21 14.13 -3.02
N ASN A 126 -12.55 13.90 -1.89
CA ASN A 126 -13.12 13.21 -0.74
C ASN A 126 -13.58 14.16 0.37
N SER A 127 -13.54 15.48 0.15
CA SER A 127 -13.88 16.49 1.18
C SER A 127 -13.08 16.32 2.48
N VAL A 128 -11.82 15.90 2.37
CA VAL A 128 -10.88 15.74 3.48
C VAL A 128 -9.92 16.92 3.47
N GLU A 129 -9.73 17.56 4.62
CA GLU A 129 -8.76 18.65 4.77
C GLU A 129 -7.37 18.18 4.30
N TYR A 130 -6.67 19.00 3.51
CA TYR A 130 -5.30 18.69 3.06
C TYR A 130 -4.29 18.91 4.20
N LYS A 131 -4.33 18.04 5.21
CA LYS A 131 -3.50 18.09 6.42
C LYS A 131 -3.00 16.69 6.84
N ARG A 132 -1.84 16.64 7.49
CA ARG A 132 -1.26 15.42 8.11
C ARG A 132 -2.01 15.08 9.39
N ASP A 133 -1.90 13.82 9.81
CA ASP A 133 -2.28 13.35 11.14
C ASP A 133 -3.75 13.60 11.50
N LEU A 134 -4.65 13.46 10.51
CA LEU A 134 -6.10 13.50 10.74
C LEU A 134 -6.64 12.23 11.44
N GLY A 135 -5.81 11.20 11.56
CA GLY A 135 -6.16 9.93 12.15
C GLY A 135 -7.05 9.10 11.23
N ILE A 136 -8.00 8.39 11.83
CA ILE A 136 -9.00 7.59 11.12
C ILE A 136 -10.13 8.50 10.66
N ILE A 137 -10.31 8.61 9.35
CA ILE A 137 -11.45 9.28 8.72
C ILE A 137 -12.53 8.27 8.35
N LYS A 138 -13.74 8.78 8.06
CA LYS A 138 -14.87 7.97 7.62
C LYS A 138 -14.74 7.53 6.16
#